data_AF-A0A2V9E6K5-F1
#
_entry.id   AF-A0A2V9E6K5-F1
#
_cell.length_a   1.000
_cell.length_b   1.000
_cell.length_c   1.000
_cell.angle_alpha   90.00
_cell.angle_beta   90.00
_cell.angle_gamma   90.00
#
_symmetry.space_group_name_H-M   'P 1'
#
loop_
_entity.id
_entity.type
_entity.pdbx_description
1 polymer ?
#
loop_
_entity_poly.entity_id
_entity_poly.type
_entity_poly.pdbx_seq_one_letter_code
_entity_poly.pdbx_strand_id
1 'polypeptide(L)' 'MTRLLLDEHISPALVRKLGEKGLYAEAVAHVGLSEEPDEHIWNYALEHDFTVVTTDARDFIRLLNVEKYTRASSSSARAA' A
#
# COMPACT_ATOMS: atom_id res chain seq x y z
N MET A 1 2.03 12.26 -6.69
CA MET A 1 0.70 11.84 -7.21
C MET A 1 0.38 10.52 -6.56
N THR A 2 -0.78 10.37 -5.92
CA THR A 2 -1.10 9.14 -5.18
C THR A 2 -1.36 7.99 -6.16
N ARG A 3 -0.56 6.92 -6.05
CA ARG A 3 -0.78 5.66 -6.77
C ARG A 3 -1.56 4.72 -5.87
N LEU A 4 -2.54 4.00 -6.42
CA LEU A 4 -3.42 3.12 -5.65
C LEU A 4 -3.13 1.67 -5.97
N LEU A 5 -3.00 0.83 -4.94
CA LEU A 5 -2.96 -0.62 -5.08
C LEU A 5 -4.25 -1.19 -4.50
N LEU A 6 -5.06 -1.83 -5.36
CA LEU A 6 -6.32 -2.44 -4.96
C LEU A 6 -6.06 -3.85 -4.45
N ASP A 7 -6.52 -4.10 -3.23
CA ASP A 7 -6.55 -5.40 -2.58
C ASP A 7 -7.28 -6.47 -3.43
N GLU A 8 -6.97 -7.75 -3.20
CA GLU A 8 -7.50 -8.89 -3.96
C GLU A 8 -9.04 -8.99 -3.91
N HIS A 9 -9.63 -8.55 -2.80
CA HIS A 9 -11.08 -8.54 -2.58
C HIS A 9 -11.78 -7.38 -3.31
N ILE A 10 -11.03 -6.47 -3.91
CA ILE A 10 -11.57 -5.34 -4.68
C ILE A 10 -11.55 -5.68 -6.17
N SER A 11 -12.69 -5.47 -6.83
CA SER A 11 -12.83 -5.73 -8.26
C SER A 11 -11.78 -4.98 -9.09
N PRO A 12 -10.96 -5.68 -9.91
CA PRO A 12 -9.98 -5.05 -10.80
C PRO A 12 -10.59 -4.10 -11.83
N ALA A 13 -11.90 -4.23 -12.11
CA ALA A 13 -12.63 -3.31 -12.98
C ALA A 13 -12.61 -1.85 -12.48
N LEU A 14 -12.33 -1.62 -11.18
CA LEU A 14 -12.20 -0.29 -10.61
C LEU A 14 -10.95 0.44 -11.09
N VAL A 15 -9.89 -0.28 -11.48
CA VAL A 15 -8.66 0.31 -12.05
C VAL A 15 -8.99 1.23 -13.22
N ARG A 16 -9.80 0.75 -14.18
CA ARG A 16 -10.20 1.55 -15.35
C ARG A 16 -10.98 2.80 -14.95
N LYS A 17 -11.93 2.67 -14.02
CA LYS A 17 -12.76 3.79 -13.53
C LYS A 17 -11.92 4.85 -12.79
N LEU A 18 -10.87 4.43 -12.08
CA LEU A 18 -9.94 5.34 -11.42
C LEU A 18 -9.04 6.05 -12.45
N GLY A 19 -8.59 5.32 -13.46
CA GLY A 19 -7.86 5.89 -14.60
C GLY A 19 -8.66 6.97 -15.35
N GLU A 20 -9.96 6.74 -15.58
CA GLU A 20 -10.88 7.73 -16.16
C GLU A 20 -10.98 9.02 -15.33
N LYS A 21 -10.66 8.96 -14.03
CA LYS A 21 -10.61 10.11 -13.10
C LYS A 21 -9.21 10.71 -12.95
N GLY A 22 -8.23 10.25 -13.73
CA GLY A 22 -6.84 10.72 -13.66
C GLY A 22 -6.05 10.16 -12.48
N LEU A 23 -6.51 9.07 -11.85
CA LEU A 23 -5.79 8.37 -10.79
C LEU A 23 -5.06 7.17 -11.36
N TYR A 24 -3.81 6.98 -10.94
CA TYR A 24 -3.07 5.77 -11.24
C TYR A 24 -3.44 4.66 -10.25
N ALA A 25 -3.89 3.52 -10.74
CA ALA A 25 -4.24 2.38 -9.92
C ALA A 25 -3.77 1.06 -10.55
N GLU A 26 -3.37 0.12 -9.72
CA GLU A 26 -3.12 -1.28 -10.05
C GLU A 26 -3.95 -2.16 -9.13
N ALA A 27 -4.25 -3.38 -9.55
CA ALA A 27 -4.86 -4.40 -8.68
C ALA A 27 -3.82 -5.47 -8.39
N VAL A 28 -3.81 -6.01 -7.16
CA VAL A 28 -2.94 -7.12 -6.74
C VAL A 28 -2.94 -8.26 -7.77
N ALA A 29 -4.11 -8.58 -8.33
CA ALA A 29 -4.26 -9.60 -9.36
C ALA A 29 -3.56 -9.30 -10.70
N HIS A 30 -3.32 -8.04 -11.03
CA HIS A 30 -2.64 -7.64 -12.26
C HIS A 30 -1.11 -7.56 -12.12
N VAL A 31 -0.60 -7.48 -10.89
CA VAL A 31 0.84 -7.34 -10.59
C VAL A 31 1.48 -8.66 -10.17
N GLY A 32 0.74 -9.78 -10.30
CA GLY A 32 1.24 -11.12 -9.98
C GLY A 32 1.31 -11.39 -8.47
N LEU A 33 0.59 -10.63 -7.66
CA LEU A 33 0.54 -10.78 -6.19
C LEU A 33 -0.73 -11.48 -5.70
N SER A 34 -1.52 -12.10 -6.60
CA SER A 34 -2.67 -12.90 -6.20
C SER A 34 -2.23 -13.99 -5.22
N GLU A 35 -2.99 -14.18 -4.14
CA GLU A 35 -2.74 -15.21 -3.10
C GLU A 35 -1.42 -15.04 -2.32
N GLU A 36 -0.66 -13.97 -2.58
CA GLU A 36 0.52 -13.65 -1.80
C GLU A 36 0.13 -13.18 -0.39
N PRO A 37 0.93 -13.50 0.64
CA PRO A 37 0.70 -13.00 1.99
C PRO A 37 0.62 -11.46 2.06
N ASP A 38 -0.21 -10.94 2.95
CA ASP A 38 -0.40 -9.50 3.20
C ASP A 38 0.93 -8.73 3.36
N GLU A 39 1.94 -9.36 3.97
CA GLU A 39 3.28 -8.77 4.14
C GLU A 39 4.00 -8.48 2.81
N HIS A 40 3.84 -9.35 1.81
CA HIS A 40 4.43 -9.16 0.49
C HIS A 40 3.70 -8.05 -0.28
N ILE A 41 2.37 -8.00 -0.18
CA ILE A 41 1.55 -6.93 -0.77
C ILE A 41 1.96 -5.57 -0.18
N TRP A 42 2.27 -5.51 1.11
CA TRP A 42 2.75 -4.31 1.78
C TRP A 42 4.15 -3.88 1.36
N ASN A 43 5.09 -4.81 1.28
CA ASN A 43 6.44 -4.49 0.83
C ASN A 43 6.40 -3.96 -0.62
N TYR A 44 5.61 -4.60 -1.49
CA TYR A 44 5.39 -4.08 -2.85
C TYR A 44 4.79 -2.67 -2.83
N ALA A 45 3.74 -2.44 -2.03
CA ALA A 45 3.14 -1.11 -1.96
C ALA A 45 4.13 -0.04 -1.45
N LEU A 46 4.95 -0.37 -0.45
CA LEU A 46 5.96 0.52 0.10
C LEU A 46 7.10 0.80 -0.89
N GLU A 47 7.65 -0.24 -1.52
CA GLU A 47 8.76 -0.15 -2.48
C GLU A 47 8.37 0.64 -3.74
N HIS A 48 7.10 0.57 -4.13
CA HIS A 48 6.58 1.21 -5.35
C HIS A 48 5.73 2.47 -5.08
N ASP A 49 5.71 2.98 -3.85
CA ASP A 49 5.01 4.22 -3.45
C ASP A 49 3.50 4.19 -3.76
N PHE A 50 2.86 3.04 -3.48
CA PHE A 50 1.41 2.86 -3.54
C PHE A 50 0.74 3.09 -2.18
N THR A 51 -0.44 3.67 -2.23
CA THR A 51 -1.43 3.60 -1.15
C THR A 51 -2.31 2.38 -1.36
N VAL A 52 -2.35 1.49 -0.38
CA VAL A 52 -3.23 0.30 -0.40
C VAL A 52 -4.68 0.73 -0.18
N VAL A 53 -5.58 0.24 -1.02
CA VAL A 53 -7.04 0.37 -0.88
C VAL A 53 -7.58 -1.03 -0.58
N THR A 54 -8.21 -1.19 0.58
CA THR A 54 -8.76 -2.46 1.06
C THR A 54 -10.12 -2.26 1.71
N THR A 55 -10.95 -3.30 1.71
CA THR A 55 -12.19 -3.38 2.49
C THR A 55 -12.02 -4.06 3.86
N ASP A 56 -10.91 -4.76 4.10
CA ASP A 56 -10.58 -5.34 5.42
C ASP A 56 -9.25 -4.80 5.96
N ALA A 57 -9.27 -3.53 6.36
CA ALA A 57 -8.10 -2.89 6.95
C ALA A 57 -7.62 -3.57 8.26
N ARG A 58 -8.43 -4.41 8.91
CA ARG A 58 -8.07 -5.00 10.22
C ARG A 58 -6.95 -6.02 10.10
N ASP A 59 -6.91 -6.79 9.02
CA ASP A 59 -5.86 -7.77 8.79
C ASP A 59 -4.52 -7.06 8.55
N PHE A 60 -4.55 -5.96 7.80
CA PHE A 60 -3.38 -5.09 7.62
C PHE A 60 -2.93 -4.36 8.89
N ILE A 61 -3.86 -3.92 9.75
CA ILE A 61 -3.50 -3.26 11.03
C ILE A 61 -2.73 -4.21 11.95
N ARG A 62 -2.97 -5.53 11.89
CA ARG A 62 -2.21 -6.50 12.69
C ARG A 62 -0.73 -6.56 12.30
N LEU A 63 -0.39 -6.17 11.07
CA LEU A 63 0.99 -6.08 10.57
C LEU A 63 1.69 -4.79 10.97
N LEU A 64 0.96 -3.78 11.45
CA LEU A 64 1.55 -2.56 12.02
C LEU A 64 2.21 -2.89 13.36
N ASN A 65 3.46 -3.35 13.32
CA ASN A 65 4.30 -3.42 14.51
C ASN A 65 4.83 -2.01 14.81
N VAL A 66 3.97 -1.18 15.44
CA VAL A 66 4.16 0.27 15.63
C VAL A 66 5.50 0.64 16.30
N GLU A 67 6.09 -0.28 17.08
CA GLU A 67 7.41 -0.07 17.69
C GLU A 67 8.55 0.11 16.67
N LYS A 68 8.50 -0.53 15.49
CA LYS A 68 9.60 -0.45 14.50
C LYS A 68 9.64 0.86 13.72
N TYR A 69 8.50 1.55 13.56
CA TYR A 69 8.40 2.77 12.77
C TYR A 69 8.56 4.07 13.59
N THR A 70 8.67 3.98 14.91
CA THR A 70 8.76 5.15 15.81
C THR A 70 10.17 5.77 15.85
N ARG A 71 11.18 5.23 15.15
CA ARG A 71 12.58 5.70 15.26
C ARG A 71 13.28 6.18 13.98
N ALA A 72 12.56 6.42 12.89
CA ALA A 72 13.16 7.00 11.67
C ALA A 72 13.09 8.54 11.60
N SER A 73 12.43 9.21 12.57
CA SER A 73 12.26 10.68 12.59
C SER A 73 13.07 11.38 13.70
N SER A 74 14.32 10.95 13.92
CA SER A 74 15.28 11.73 14.72
C SER A 74 16.63 11.83 14.01
N SER A 75 16.64 12.60 12.93
CA SER A 75 17.86 13.16 12.36
C SER A 75 17.70 14.68 12.29
N SER A 76 18.63 15.37 12.94
CA SER A 76 18.91 16.82 12.92
C SER A 76 18.25 17.68 14.00
N ALA A 77 18.91 17.74 15.16
CA ALA A 77 18.97 18.96 15.96
C ALA A 77 20.42 19.18 16.44
N ARG A 78 21.14 19.94 15.61
CA ARG A 78 22.26 20.86 15.87
C ARG A 78 23.31 20.55 16.95
N ALA A 79 24.55 20.58 16.47
CA ALA A 79 25.73 20.99 17.24
C ALA A 79 25.50 22.31 17.99
N ALA A 80 25.88 22.33 19.26
CA ALA A 80 26.35 23.49 20.02
C ALA A 80 27.21 23.00 21.18
#